data_AF-A0A938FTA6-F1
#
_entry.id   AF-A0A938FTA6-F1
#
_cell.length_a   1.000
_cell.length_b   1.000
_cell.length_c   1.000
_cell.angle_alpha   90.00
_cell.angle_beta   90.00
_cell.angle_gamma   90.00
#
_symmetry.space_group_name_H-M   'P 1'
#
loop_
_entity.id
_entity.type
_entity.pdbx_description
1 polymer ?
#
loop_
_entity_poly.entity_id
_entity_poly.type
_entity_poly.pdbx_seq_one_letter_code
_entity_poly.pdbx_strand_id
1 'polypeptide(L)'
;FGDVIDNRRVVDLPLNGRNFNVLALLTPNIQNGIPGGATLQNFLAGGVGIWAHGARDTDNEWNLDGATMNVGFYNWNSFNPSIDAIQEFKMQTGTYSAEFGFQAGANINIVTKSGANQVHGTLFNFLRNDKMDARGFFPTSKPKLRQNQFGGAVGGPVYIPKLYNGRDRTFFFSNYEGIRIRQEQFGRFIVPTDEQRAGNLARDSQGRPAAAVRDPRTGDPFPGNIIPADRITRQSRAILNYFPRVNTPGQVFNYQVLAPVLTNSNSTIHKLDHRFGANDMFFARGAYDNRDRPDPEFFQGFQRVTGLKAYNIVAAHTRIWTPAIIQETRLGFNRSFIFQADPRENTDFSIERELGIPNIPAQGQTNGFPFIAIGGFSTLGDFTNNPLIQPDQVWQLATNLAVNRTLPSQPLGRRAIQVGVLPFTKPHYMMKVFGRNDLREVICERDAQPSVAQVMHLIGGELIQTQVAGQGGALDDSLARFSDRQIVERLYLAALTRKPSDDEVAAALQGVTPATRRAAFEDLLWTLFNSKEFLFHH
;
A
#
# COMPACT_ATOMS: atom_id res chain seq x y z
N PHE A 1 7.45 -14.15 -8.23
CA PHE A 1 8.69 -13.46 -7.85
C PHE A 1 8.51 -12.89 -6.45
N GLY A 2 9.52 -12.97 -5.58
CA GLY A 2 9.43 -12.46 -4.21
C GLY A 2 10.71 -11.73 -3.85
N ASP A 3 10.56 -10.50 -3.37
CA ASP A 3 11.68 -9.64 -3.01
C ASP A 3 11.75 -9.52 -1.48
N VAL A 4 12.96 -9.66 -0.93
CA VAL A 4 13.21 -9.58 0.51
C VAL A 4 13.95 -8.27 0.78
N ILE A 5 13.35 -7.43 1.60
CA ILE A 5 13.95 -6.18 2.04
C ILE A 5 14.42 -6.38 3.48
N ASP A 6 15.74 -6.48 3.62
CA ASP A 6 16.41 -6.68 4.89
C ASP A 6 16.40 -5.41 5.75
N ASN A 7 16.54 -5.59 7.07
CA ASN A 7 16.46 -4.48 8.04
C ASN A 7 17.39 -3.31 7.69
N ARG A 8 18.58 -3.57 7.12
CA ARG A 8 19.53 -2.51 6.78
C ARG A 8 18.98 -1.58 5.71
N ARG A 9 18.39 -2.11 4.64
CA ARG A 9 17.72 -1.29 3.61
C ARG A 9 16.55 -0.51 4.18
N VAL A 10 15.81 -1.10 5.13
CA VAL A 10 14.69 -0.43 5.80
C VAL A 10 15.17 0.80 6.60
N VAL A 11 16.37 0.75 7.17
CA VAL A 11 16.93 1.84 8.00
C VAL A 11 17.71 2.86 7.17
N ASP A 12 18.51 2.40 6.19
CA ASP A 12 19.47 3.25 5.45
C ASP A 12 18.80 4.11 4.37
N LEU A 13 17.61 3.72 3.89
CA LEU A 13 16.89 4.49 2.87
C LEU A 13 16.15 5.69 3.48
N PRO A 14 16.14 6.85 2.79
CA PRO A 14 15.43 8.03 3.27
C PRO A 14 13.92 7.81 3.18
N LEU A 15 13.32 7.36 4.29
CA LEU A 15 11.88 7.14 4.43
C LEU A 15 11.20 8.36 5.04
N ASN A 16 10.51 9.15 4.23
CA ASN A 16 9.68 10.24 4.74
C ASN A 16 8.57 9.66 5.65
N GLY A 17 8.53 10.12 6.90
CA GLY A 17 7.62 9.59 7.93
C GLY A 17 7.94 8.17 8.42
N ARG A 18 9.14 7.64 8.12
CA ARG A 18 9.58 6.27 8.49
C ARG A 18 8.57 5.19 8.10
N ASN A 19 7.94 5.36 6.94
CA ASN A 19 6.94 4.43 6.43
C ASN A 19 7.59 3.38 5.53
N PHE A 20 7.74 2.15 6.03
CA PHE A 20 8.37 1.06 5.28
C PHE A 20 7.59 0.64 4.04
N ASN A 21 6.30 0.96 3.92
CA ASN A 21 5.50 0.60 2.74
C ASN A 21 6.03 1.23 1.45
N VAL A 22 6.74 2.37 1.55
CA VAL A 22 7.40 3.00 0.39
C VAL A 22 8.47 2.07 -0.20
N LEU A 23 9.06 1.18 0.60
CA LEU A 23 10.05 0.21 0.14
C LEU A 23 9.43 -0.83 -0.80
N ALA A 24 8.14 -1.13 -0.65
CA ALA A 24 7.43 -2.02 -1.57
C ALA A 24 7.39 -1.47 -3.00
N LEU A 25 7.47 -0.14 -3.17
CA LEU A 25 7.52 0.50 -4.49
C LEU A 25 8.85 0.27 -5.22
N LEU A 26 9.88 -0.26 -4.54
CA LEU A 26 11.15 -0.64 -5.16
C LEU A 26 11.06 -1.99 -5.88
N THR A 27 10.04 -2.80 -5.56
CA THR A 27 9.79 -4.07 -6.23
C THR A 27 9.19 -3.82 -7.62
N PRO A 28 9.64 -4.53 -8.68
CA PRO A 28 9.08 -4.39 -10.02
C PRO A 28 7.55 -4.64 -10.07
N ASN A 29 6.87 -3.95 -10.98
CA ASN A 29 5.41 -4.03 -11.18
C ASN A 29 4.57 -3.64 -9.96
N ILE A 30 5.16 -2.92 -9.01
CA ILE A 30 4.44 -2.25 -7.92
C ILE A 30 4.27 -0.78 -8.26
N GLN A 31 3.03 -0.32 -8.14
CA GLN A 31 2.68 1.07 -8.29
C GLN A 31 2.10 1.56 -6.97
N ASN A 32 2.38 2.82 -6.66
CA ASN A 32 1.60 3.50 -5.64
C ASN A 32 0.16 3.60 -6.14
N GLY A 33 -0.80 3.26 -5.28
CA GLY A 33 -2.21 3.53 -5.50
C GLY A 33 -2.45 5.02 -5.72
N ILE A 34 -3.66 5.36 -6.16
CA ILE A 34 -4.01 6.69 -6.71
C ILE A 34 -3.37 7.83 -5.88
N PRO A 35 -2.35 8.53 -6.43
CA PRO A 35 -1.74 9.69 -5.79
C PRO A 35 -2.78 10.81 -5.66
N GLY A 36 -3.07 11.24 -4.43
CA GLY A 36 -4.15 12.21 -4.17
C GLY A 36 -5.56 11.61 -4.19
N GLY A 37 -5.68 10.30 -4.45
CA GLY A 37 -6.86 9.53 -4.13
C GLY A 37 -7.02 9.51 -2.64
N ALA A 38 -8.00 10.27 -2.16
CA ALA A 38 -8.47 10.29 -0.80
C ALA A 38 -9.10 8.95 -0.40
N THR A 39 -8.42 7.82 -0.61
CA THR A 39 -8.84 6.56 -0.02
C THR A 39 -8.65 6.68 1.49
N LEU A 40 -9.67 6.30 2.25
CA LEU A 40 -9.60 6.31 3.71
C LEU A 40 -8.34 5.57 4.20
N GLN A 41 -7.81 4.59 3.44
CA GLN A 41 -6.53 3.90 3.69
C GLN A 41 -5.34 4.84 3.90
N ASN A 42 -5.10 5.77 2.97
CA ASN A 42 -3.98 6.70 3.03
C ASN A 42 -4.10 7.63 4.25
N PHE A 43 -5.34 7.95 4.66
CA PHE A 43 -5.60 8.77 5.84
C PHE A 43 -5.55 8.01 7.17
N LEU A 44 -6.02 6.75 7.18
CA LEU A 44 -6.26 5.96 8.39
C LEU A 44 -5.18 4.94 8.70
N ALA A 45 -4.77 4.15 7.71
CA ALA A 45 -3.67 3.20 7.87
C ALA A 45 -2.31 3.92 7.80
N GLY A 46 -2.26 5.14 7.25
CA GLY A 46 -1.02 5.93 7.10
C GLY A 46 -0.02 5.25 6.18
N GLY A 47 -0.53 4.38 5.31
CA GLY A 47 0.22 3.59 4.35
C GLY A 47 0.24 4.23 2.97
N VAL A 48 0.97 3.57 2.10
CA VAL A 48 0.96 3.73 0.65
C VAL A 48 0.01 2.65 0.14
N GLY A 49 -1.01 2.99 -0.65
CA GLY A 49 -1.79 1.96 -1.35
C GLY A 49 -0.86 1.18 -2.28
N ILE A 50 -0.78 -0.14 -2.17
CA ILE A 50 0.13 -0.94 -2.99
C ILE A 50 -0.67 -1.57 -4.13
N TRP A 51 -0.49 -1.11 -5.36
CA TRP A 51 -1.07 -1.76 -6.54
C TRP A 51 -0.05 -2.73 -7.13
N ALA A 52 -0.35 -4.03 -7.07
CA ALA A 52 0.57 -5.08 -7.50
C ALA A 52 0.08 -5.72 -8.80
N HIS A 53 0.89 -5.64 -9.87
CA HIS A 53 0.55 -6.24 -11.17
C HIS A 53 -0.83 -5.83 -11.72
N GLY A 54 -1.26 -4.59 -11.43
CA GLY A 54 -2.57 -4.07 -11.83
C GLY A 54 -3.75 -4.46 -10.93
N ALA A 55 -3.53 -5.31 -9.91
CA ALA A 55 -4.52 -5.55 -8.86
C ALA A 55 -4.61 -4.34 -7.91
N ARG A 56 -5.77 -4.16 -7.26
CA ARG A 56 -6.00 -3.03 -6.37
C ARG A 56 -5.25 -3.20 -5.06
N ASP A 57 -5.06 -2.10 -4.35
CA ASP A 57 -4.52 -2.05 -3.00
C ASP A 57 -5.37 -2.82 -1.98
N THR A 58 -6.68 -2.92 -2.25
CA THR A 58 -7.65 -3.74 -1.52
C THR A 58 -7.56 -5.24 -1.83
N ASP A 59 -6.69 -5.66 -2.75
CA ASP A 59 -6.53 -7.07 -3.13
C ASP A 59 -5.20 -7.62 -2.60
N ASN A 60 -4.62 -7.01 -1.57
CA ASN A 60 -3.38 -7.48 -0.94
C ASN A 60 -3.67 -8.18 0.39
N GLU A 61 -2.84 -9.16 0.74
CA GLU A 61 -2.84 -9.79 2.05
C GLU A 61 -1.63 -9.30 2.85
N TRP A 62 -1.88 -8.74 4.04
CA TRP A 62 -0.85 -8.28 4.96
C TRP A 62 -0.77 -9.19 6.17
N ASN A 63 0.43 -9.68 6.47
CA ASN A 63 0.69 -10.56 7.60
C ASN A 63 1.77 -9.97 8.50
N LEU A 64 1.56 -10.02 9.82
CA LEU A 64 2.55 -9.70 10.85
C LEU A 64 2.85 -10.96 11.66
N ASP A 65 4.09 -11.45 11.58
CA ASP A 65 4.51 -12.73 12.17
C ASP A 65 3.58 -13.90 11.82
N GLY A 66 3.09 -13.92 10.58
CA GLY A 66 2.25 -14.98 10.04
C GLY A 66 0.77 -14.96 10.47
N ALA A 67 0.30 -13.88 11.10
CA ALA A 67 -1.11 -13.60 11.33
C ALA A 67 -1.55 -12.39 10.50
N THR A 68 -2.77 -12.41 9.94
CA THR A 68 -3.29 -11.31 9.14
C THR A 68 -3.36 -10.03 9.96
N MET A 69 -3.09 -8.90 9.31
CA MET A 69 -3.36 -7.56 9.82
C MET A 69 -4.39 -6.82 8.97
N ASN A 70 -5.10 -7.53 8.08
CA ASN A 70 -6.10 -6.90 7.24
C ASN A 70 -7.33 -6.46 8.05
N VAL A 71 -7.80 -5.24 7.81
CA VAL A 71 -9.11 -4.74 8.24
C VAL A 71 -10.18 -5.47 7.42
N GLY A 72 -11.20 -6.01 8.08
CA GLY A 72 -12.16 -6.93 7.46
C GLY A 72 -12.98 -6.31 6.32
N PHE A 73 -13.45 -5.07 6.46
CA PHE A 73 -14.32 -4.45 5.45
C PHE A 73 -13.57 -3.89 4.23
N TYR A 74 -12.46 -3.20 4.46
CA TYR A 74 -11.71 -2.48 3.41
C TYR A 74 -10.53 -3.27 2.85
N ASN A 75 -10.11 -4.34 3.55
CA ASN A 75 -8.97 -5.16 3.20
C ASN A 75 -7.64 -4.38 3.06
N TRP A 76 -7.42 -3.47 4.01
CA TRP A 76 -6.18 -2.69 4.17
C TRP A 76 -5.39 -3.18 5.38
N ASN A 77 -4.11 -2.85 5.48
CA ASN A 77 -3.38 -3.08 6.72
C ASN A 77 -3.94 -2.24 7.88
N SER A 78 -4.07 -2.85 9.06
CA SER A 78 -4.67 -2.20 10.23
C SER A 78 -3.78 -1.10 10.83
N PHE A 79 -2.46 -1.23 10.71
CA PHE A 79 -1.47 -0.23 11.16
C PHE A 79 -0.12 -0.47 10.47
N ASN A 80 0.82 0.45 10.63
CA ASN A 80 2.20 0.32 10.18
C ASN A 80 3.13 0.14 11.38
N PRO A 81 3.76 -1.03 11.56
CA PRO A 81 4.83 -1.21 12.54
C PRO A 81 5.95 -0.18 12.39
N SER A 82 6.55 0.23 13.52
CA SER A 82 7.78 1.02 13.50
C SER A 82 8.89 0.25 12.80
N ILE A 83 9.72 0.94 12.01
CA ILE A 83 10.84 0.30 11.30
C ILE A 83 11.85 -0.33 12.27
N ASP A 84 11.95 0.18 13.50
CA ASP A 84 12.83 -0.38 14.51
C ASP A 84 12.32 -1.72 15.06
N ALA A 85 11.02 -2.00 14.91
CA ALA A 85 10.39 -3.27 15.27
C ALA A 85 10.44 -4.33 14.17
N ILE A 86 10.74 -3.94 12.91
CA ILE A 86 10.75 -4.84 11.76
C ILE A 86 12.12 -5.50 11.62
N GLN A 87 12.15 -6.83 11.63
CA GLN A 87 13.34 -7.61 11.29
C GLN A 87 13.46 -7.80 9.78
N GLU A 88 12.35 -8.15 9.13
CA GLU A 88 12.29 -8.44 7.70
C GLU A 88 10.94 -8.03 7.14
N PHE A 89 10.97 -7.51 5.91
CA PHE A 89 9.79 -7.28 5.08
C PHE A 89 9.95 -8.08 3.79
N LYS A 90 9.00 -8.95 3.51
CA LYS A 90 8.97 -9.77 2.30
C LYS A 90 7.69 -9.53 1.53
N MET A 91 7.83 -9.20 0.26
CA MET A 91 6.70 -8.99 -0.64
C MET A 91 6.73 -10.04 -1.74
N GLN A 92 5.61 -10.71 -1.95
CA GLN A 92 5.44 -11.74 -2.96
C GLN A 92 4.32 -11.34 -3.90
N THR A 93 4.59 -11.41 -5.21
CA THR A 93 3.69 -10.94 -6.25
C THR A 93 3.64 -11.91 -7.42
N GLY A 94 2.50 -11.99 -8.10
CA GLY A 94 2.28 -12.91 -9.21
C GLY A 94 2.05 -14.33 -8.69
N THR A 95 2.85 -15.31 -9.14
CA THR A 95 2.78 -16.67 -8.62
C THR A 95 3.53 -16.79 -7.29
N TYR A 96 2.79 -17.12 -6.24
CA TYR A 96 3.30 -17.45 -4.91
C TYR A 96 2.72 -18.78 -4.43
N SER A 97 3.32 -19.34 -3.38
CA SER A 97 2.95 -20.65 -2.83
C SER A 97 1.47 -20.72 -2.48
N ALA A 98 0.86 -21.89 -2.69
CA ALA A 98 -0.56 -22.12 -2.40
C ALA A 98 -0.91 -22.03 -0.90
N GLU A 99 0.09 -21.97 -0.01
CA GLU A 99 -0.11 -21.69 1.41
C GLU A 99 -0.58 -20.24 1.67
N PHE A 100 -0.34 -19.33 0.72
CA PHE A 100 -0.87 -17.98 0.70
C PHE A 100 -2.06 -17.93 -0.27
N GLY A 101 -3.20 -17.38 0.17
CA GLY A 101 -4.43 -17.36 -0.62
C GLY A 101 -5.30 -16.14 -0.37
N PHE A 102 -6.56 -16.20 -0.82
CA PHE A 102 -7.64 -15.22 -0.62
C PHE A 102 -7.55 -13.89 -1.37
N GLN A 103 -6.38 -13.50 -1.86
CA GLN A 103 -6.16 -12.18 -2.46
C GLN A 103 -5.45 -12.31 -3.82
N ALA A 104 -5.73 -11.38 -4.75
CA ALA A 104 -5.24 -11.45 -6.14
C ALA A 104 -4.02 -10.55 -6.42
N GLY A 105 -3.70 -9.63 -5.50
CA GLY A 105 -2.57 -8.72 -5.57
C GLY A 105 -1.31 -9.31 -4.94
N ALA A 106 -0.75 -8.63 -3.95
CA ALA A 106 0.47 -9.02 -3.26
C ALA A 106 0.20 -9.73 -1.93
N ASN A 107 1.05 -10.69 -1.60
CA ASN A 107 1.18 -11.22 -0.25
C ASN A 107 2.38 -10.55 0.43
N ILE A 108 2.13 -9.87 1.54
CA ILE A 108 3.09 -9.02 2.24
C ILE A 108 3.29 -9.59 3.64
N ASN A 109 4.50 -10.06 3.93
CA ASN A 109 4.87 -10.65 5.21
C ASN A 109 5.86 -9.76 5.94
N ILE A 110 5.50 -9.34 7.14
CA ILE A 110 6.35 -8.57 8.05
C ILE A 110 6.72 -9.46 9.23
N VAL A 111 8.01 -9.55 9.53
CA VAL A 111 8.53 -10.28 10.68
C VAL A 111 9.05 -9.28 11.70
N THR A 112 8.63 -9.40 12.95
CA THR A 112 9.09 -8.54 14.03
C THR A 112 10.40 -9.04 14.64
N LYS A 113 11.23 -8.11 15.13
CA LYS A 113 12.45 -8.43 15.86
C LYS A 113 12.15 -9.23 17.13
N SER A 114 13.11 -10.06 17.51
CA SER A 114 13.11 -10.84 18.75
C SER A 114 14.26 -10.41 19.65
N GLY A 115 14.17 -10.74 20.95
CA GLY A 115 15.26 -10.46 21.89
C GLY A 115 16.45 -11.40 21.69
N ALA A 116 17.61 -11.00 22.23
CA ALA A 116 18.85 -11.76 22.19
C ALA A 116 19.43 -11.95 23.61
N ASN A 117 20.54 -12.67 23.76
CA ASN A 117 21.20 -12.87 25.06
C ASN A 117 21.84 -11.62 25.67
N GLN A 118 22.05 -10.61 24.84
CA GLN A 118 22.53 -9.31 25.28
C GLN A 118 21.37 -8.34 25.19
N VAL A 119 21.28 -7.45 26.19
CA VAL A 119 20.32 -6.36 26.15
C VAL A 119 20.80 -5.35 25.13
N HIS A 120 19.97 -5.06 24.14
CA HIS A 120 20.21 -4.06 23.11
C HIS A 120 18.96 -3.21 22.93
N GLY A 121 19.15 -1.96 22.59
CA GLY A 121 18.04 -1.06 22.35
C GLY A 121 18.43 0.19 21.59
N THR A 122 17.42 0.87 21.11
CA THR A 122 17.52 2.09 20.32
C THR A 122 16.54 3.11 20.90
N LEU A 123 16.96 4.37 20.94
CA LEU A 123 16.09 5.52 21.16
C LEU A 123 16.24 6.45 19.96
N PHE A 124 15.14 7.04 19.51
CA PHE A 124 15.17 7.93 18.36
C PHE A 124 14.17 9.08 18.51
N ASN A 125 14.47 10.17 17.81
CA ASN A 125 13.58 11.32 17.64
C ASN A 125 13.85 11.98 16.30
N PHE A 126 12.81 12.12 15.48
CA PHE A 126 12.84 12.76 14.17
C PHE A 126 11.94 13.99 14.19
N LEU A 127 12.51 15.12 13.78
CA LEU A 127 11.80 16.39 13.63
C LEU A 127 11.73 16.77 12.16
N ARG A 128 10.53 17.11 11.69
CA ARG A 128 10.32 17.84 10.44
C ARG A 128 9.55 19.12 10.73
N ASN A 129 10.00 20.21 10.11
CA ASN A 129 9.50 21.53 10.43
C ASN A 129 9.34 22.38 9.16
N ASP A 130 8.24 23.14 9.08
CA ASP A 130 8.02 24.09 7.99
C ASP A 130 9.19 25.04 7.82
N LYS A 131 9.90 25.47 8.87
CA LYS A 131 11.07 26.35 8.75
C LYS A 131 12.15 25.82 7.80
N MET A 132 12.30 24.51 7.64
CA MET A 132 13.28 23.88 6.75
C MET A 132 12.71 23.51 5.37
N ASP A 133 11.38 23.41 5.25
CA ASP A 133 10.71 23.02 4.00
C ASP A 133 10.57 24.22 3.04
N ALA A 134 10.49 23.99 1.73
CA ALA A 134 10.11 25.03 0.78
C ALA A 134 8.57 25.22 0.73
N ARG A 135 8.08 26.39 0.33
CA ARG A 135 6.65 26.60 0.03
C ARG A 135 6.33 25.97 -1.32
N GLY A 136 5.23 25.20 -1.40
CA GLY A 136 4.72 24.70 -2.68
C GLY A 136 4.30 25.83 -3.64
N PHE A 137 4.12 25.52 -4.92
CA PHE A 137 3.83 26.54 -5.95
C PHE A 137 2.50 27.29 -5.70
N PHE A 138 1.41 26.57 -5.42
CA PHE A 138 0.04 27.11 -5.36
C PHE A 138 -0.36 27.87 -4.09
N PRO A 139 0.03 27.44 -2.87
CA PRO A 139 -0.36 28.16 -1.65
C PRO A 139 0.20 29.58 -1.62
N THR A 140 -0.62 30.59 -1.34
CA THR A 140 -0.17 31.99 -1.24
C THR A 140 0.75 32.25 -0.04
N SER A 141 0.62 31.45 1.01
CA SER A 141 1.50 31.43 2.19
C SER A 141 1.99 30.02 2.48
N LYS A 142 3.02 29.91 3.31
CA LYS A 142 3.64 28.63 3.65
C LYS A 142 2.77 27.88 4.68
N PRO A 143 2.24 26.69 4.37
CA PRO A 143 1.50 25.89 5.34
C PRO A 143 2.40 25.53 6.53
N LYS A 144 1.89 25.62 7.75
CA LYS A 144 2.63 25.18 8.94
C LYS A 144 2.79 23.67 8.94
N LEU A 145 3.93 23.20 9.45
CA LEU A 145 4.22 21.78 9.66
C LEU A 145 5.17 21.63 10.83
N ARG A 146 4.73 20.90 11.85
CA ARG A 146 5.58 20.46 12.95
C ARG A 146 5.29 18.99 13.17
N GLN A 147 6.22 18.14 12.78
CA GLN A 147 6.12 16.70 12.91
C GLN A 147 7.24 16.21 13.82
N ASN A 148 6.86 15.55 14.91
CA ASN A 148 7.76 14.85 15.82
C ASN A 148 7.42 13.36 15.77
N GLN A 149 8.41 12.53 15.50
CA GLN A 149 8.29 11.09 15.53
C GLN A 149 9.40 10.53 16.41
N PHE A 150 9.02 10.02 17.57
CA PHE A 150 9.95 9.60 18.61
C PHE A 150 9.57 8.21 19.11
N GLY A 151 10.54 7.52 19.68
CA GLY A 151 10.29 6.18 20.16
C GLY A 151 11.55 5.47 20.57
N GLY A 152 11.38 4.17 20.78
CA GLY A 152 12.48 3.30 21.11
C GLY A 152 12.11 1.84 20.98
N ALA A 153 13.14 1.01 20.95
CA ALA A 153 13.03 -0.43 20.98
C ALA A 153 14.04 -0.99 21.96
N VAL A 154 13.70 -2.08 22.64
CA VAL A 154 14.60 -2.80 23.54
C VAL A 154 14.30 -4.28 23.45
N GLY A 155 15.35 -5.10 23.39
CA GLY A 155 15.25 -6.54 23.45
C GLY A 155 16.39 -7.14 24.26
N GLY A 156 16.15 -8.31 24.82
CA GLY A 156 17.12 -8.98 25.67
C GLY A 156 16.57 -10.28 26.27
N PRO A 157 17.36 -10.96 27.13
CA PRO A 157 16.89 -12.13 27.84
C PRO A 157 15.96 -11.71 28.98
N VAL A 158 14.93 -12.50 29.26
CA VAL A 158 14.11 -12.29 30.46
C VAL A 158 14.92 -12.74 31.67
N TYR A 159 15.32 -11.78 32.51
CA TYR A 159 16.09 -12.04 33.72
C TYR A 159 15.39 -11.41 34.93
N ILE A 160 14.96 -12.26 35.86
CA ILE A 160 14.38 -11.83 37.13
C ILE A 160 15.34 -12.30 38.22
N PRO A 161 16.05 -11.39 38.90
CA PRO A 161 17.06 -11.75 39.89
C PRO A 161 16.53 -12.77 40.90
N LYS A 162 17.30 -13.85 41.12
CA LYS A 162 17.00 -14.97 42.03
C LYS A 162 15.77 -15.83 41.69
N LEU A 163 14.94 -15.45 40.70
CA LEU A 163 13.70 -16.16 40.35
C LEU A 163 13.78 -16.83 38.99
N TYR A 164 14.40 -16.19 37.99
CA TYR A 164 14.43 -16.69 36.63
C TYR A 164 15.63 -16.18 35.83
N ASN A 165 16.36 -17.11 35.19
CA ASN A 165 17.40 -16.78 34.23
C ASN A 165 17.01 -17.32 32.85
N GLY A 166 16.49 -16.44 32.00
CA GLY A 166 16.07 -16.76 30.64
C GLY A 166 17.16 -16.68 29.59
N ARG A 167 18.44 -16.52 29.94
CA ARG A 167 19.52 -16.61 28.94
C ARG A 167 19.42 -17.92 28.16
N ASP A 168 19.64 -17.84 26.85
CA ASP A 168 19.52 -18.92 25.86
C ASP A 168 18.12 -19.54 25.69
N ARG A 169 17.13 -19.06 26.45
CA ARG A 169 15.84 -19.72 26.59
C ARG A 169 14.64 -18.81 26.45
N THR A 170 14.68 -17.58 26.95
CA THR A 170 13.53 -16.67 26.99
C THR A 170 13.96 -15.26 26.71
N PHE A 171 13.37 -14.71 25.67
CA PHE A 171 13.73 -13.40 25.14
C PHE A 171 12.49 -12.53 25.05
N PHE A 172 12.66 -11.26 25.36
CA PHE A 172 11.63 -10.26 25.14
C PHE A 172 12.11 -9.25 24.10
N PHE A 173 11.15 -8.66 23.39
CA PHE A 173 11.33 -7.49 22.55
C PHE A 173 10.15 -6.55 22.78
N SER A 174 10.43 -5.26 22.84
CA SER A 174 9.43 -4.21 23.07
C SER A 174 9.77 -2.98 22.24
N ASN A 175 8.77 -2.40 21.59
CA ASN A 175 8.88 -1.18 20.82
C ASN A 175 7.70 -0.25 21.12
N TYR A 176 7.99 1.04 21.14
CA TYR A 176 7.00 2.11 21.19
C TYR A 176 7.39 3.17 20.16
N GLU A 177 6.42 3.63 19.38
CA GLU A 177 6.56 4.78 18.50
C GLU A 177 5.38 5.76 18.68
N GLY A 178 5.72 7.03 18.82
CA GLY A 178 4.79 8.14 18.93
C GLY A 178 4.96 9.12 17.78
N ILE A 179 3.87 9.39 17.05
CA ILE A 179 3.84 10.39 15.99
C ILE A 179 2.94 11.56 16.42
N ARG A 180 3.46 12.77 16.33
CA ARG A 180 2.72 14.02 16.60
C ARG A 180 2.91 14.96 15.42
N ILE A 181 1.85 15.17 14.66
CA ILE A 181 1.85 16.07 13.51
C ILE A 181 0.90 17.23 13.80
N ARG A 182 1.40 18.44 13.60
CA ARG A 182 0.63 19.69 13.63
C ARG A 182 0.88 20.35 12.29
N GLN A 183 -0.05 20.20 11.37
CA GLN A 183 0.13 20.71 10.01
C GLN A 183 -1.09 21.45 9.51
N GLU A 184 -0.91 22.23 8.45
CA GLU A 184 -1.98 22.81 7.67
C GLU A 184 -1.99 22.15 6.28
N GLN A 185 -3.15 21.68 5.84
CA GLN A 185 -3.36 21.14 4.51
C GLN A 185 -3.91 22.24 3.60
N PHE A 186 -3.24 22.47 2.49
CA PHE A 186 -3.71 23.42 1.49
C PHE A 186 -4.89 22.84 0.70
N GLY A 187 -5.98 23.59 0.66
CA GLY A 187 -7.14 23.32 -0.17
C GLY A 187 -7.37 24.47 -1.15
N ARG A 188 -7.77 24.12 -2.37
CA ARG A 188 -8.08 25.08 -3.44
C ARG A 188 -9.34 24.62 -4.16
N PHE A 189 -10.36 25.46 -4.14
CA PHE A 189 -11.73 25.10 -4.49
C PHE A 189 -12.37 26.14 -5.40
N ILE A 190 -13.41 25.73 -6.12
CA ILE A 190 -14.27 26.61 -6.90
C ILE A 190 -15.57 26.78 -6.13
N VAL A 191 -15.85 27.99 -5.68
CA VAL A 191 -17.06 28.33 -4.92
C VAL A 191 -17.89 29.37 -5.66
N PRO A 192 -19.22 29.42 -5.44
CA PRO A 192 -20.06 30.44 -6.06
C PRO A 192 -19.59 31.86 -5.72
N THR A 193 -19.46 32.70 -6.74
CA THR A 193 -19.20 34.14 -6.57
C THR A 193 -20.41 34.84 -5.96
N ASP A 194 -20.21 36.05 -5.43
CA ASP A 194 -21.31 36.85 -4.87
C ASP A 194 -22.39 37.17 -5.93
N GLU A 195 -22.00 37.34 -7.20
CA GLU A 195 -22.94 37.50 -8.33
C GLU A 195 -23.77 36.23 -8.57
N GLN A 196 -23.12 35.07 -8.61
CA GLN A 196 -23.80 33.77 -8.78
C GLN A 196 -24.73 33.46 -7.61
N ARG A 197 -24.34 33.81 -6.38
CA ARG A 197 -25.18 33.69 -5.18
C ARG A 197 -26.42 34.57 -5.24
N ALA A 198 -26.32 35.73 -5.89
CA ALA A 198 -27.43 36.64 -6.13
C ALA A 198 -28.31 36.25 -7.34
N GLY A 199 -28.02 35.14 -8.03
CA GLY A 199 -28.79 34.63 -9.16
C GLY A 199 -28.29 35.06 -10.53
N ASN A 200 -27.19 35.81 -10.63
CA ASN A 200 -26.57 36.16 -11.90
C ASN A 200 -25.71 34.99 -12.42
N LEU A 201 -26.24 34.27 -13.41
CA LEU A 201 -25.62 33.10 -14.03
C LEU A 201 -25.20 33.38 -15.48
N ALA A 202 -24.93 34.65 -15.82
CA ALA A 202 -24.42 35.02 -17.16
C ALA A 202 -23.07 34.34 -17.47
N ARG A 203 -22.31 33.99 -16.42
CA ARG A 203 -21.04 33.25 -16.51
C ARG A 203 -21.09 31.95 -15.71
N ASP A 204 -20.47 30.91 -16.26
CA ASP A 204 -20.30 29.62 -15.61
C ASP A 204 -19.25 29.70 -14.48
N SER A 205 -19.04 28.58 -13.79
CA SER A 205 -18.02 28.42 -12.74
C SER A 205 -16.57 28.67 -13.19
N GLN A 206 -16.33 28.74 -14.50
CA GLN A 206 -15.03 29.02 -15.10
C GLN A 206 -14.92 30.47 -15.60
N GLY A 207 -15.97 31.27 -15.44
CA GLY A 207 -16.02 32.66 -15.92
C GLY A 207 -16.36 32.79 -17.41
N ARG A 208 -16.70 31.69 -18.10
CA ARG A 208 -17.09 31.70 -19.52
C ARG A 208 -18.57 32.03 -19.64
N PRO A 209 -19.03 32.58 -20.78
CA PRO A 209 -20.47 32.75 -21.02
C PRO A 209 -21.21 31.43 -20.79
N ALA A 210 -22.23 31.45 -19.93
CA ALA A 210 -23.02 30.25 -19.62
C ALA A 210 -24.09 29.99 -20.71
N ALA A 211 -24.53 28.75 -20.82
CA ALA A 211 -25.73 28.42 -21.59
C ALA A 211 -26.96 29.18 -21.04
N ALA A 212 -27.97 29.38 -21.88
CA ALA A 212 -29.19 30.07 -21.49
C ALA A 212 -29.88 29.34 -20.31
N VAL A 213 -30.04 30.03 -19.19
CA VAL A 213 -30.75 29.50 -18.01
C VAL A 213 -32.23 29.64 -18.26
N ARG A 214 -32.97 28.53 -18.29
CA ARG A 214 -34.41 28.52 -18.61
C ARG A 214 -35.27 28.52 -17.35
N ASP A 215 -36.36 29.28 -17.37
CA ASP A 215 -37.38 29.27 -16.35
C ASP A 215 -38.10 27.91 -16.38
N PRO A 216 -38.08 27.12 -15.29
CA PRO A 216 -38.75 25.82 -15.27
C PRO A 216 -40.29 25.93 -15.35
N ARG A 217 -40.87 27.12 -15.15
CA ARG A 217 -42.32 27.35 -15.23
C ARG A 217 -42.80 27.62 -16.65
N THR A 218 -41.98 28.27 -17.48
CA THR A 218 -42.37 28.68 -18.84
C THR A 218 -41.54 28.01 -19.94
N GLY A 219 -40.31 27.59 -19.65
CA GLY A 219 -39.34 27.06 -20.61
C GLY A 219 -38.49 28.15 -21.29
N ASP A 220 -38.82 29.43 -21.09
CA ASP A 220 -38.11 30.56 -21.70
C ASP A 220 -36.79 30.87 -20.98
N PRO A 221 -35.79 31.41 -21.67
CA PRO A 221 -34.56 31.86 -21.01
C PRO A 221 -34.83 33.06 -20.09
N PHE A 222 -34.21 33.07 -18.90
CA PHE A 222 -34.18 34.26 -18.05
C PHE A 222 -33.42 35.39 -18.77
N PRO A 223 -33.95 36.62 -18.80
CA PRO A 223 -33.24 37.76 -19.37
C PRO A 223 -31.85 37.92 -18.74
N GLY A 224 -30.81 37.95 -19.57
CA GLY A 224 -29.41 38.07 -19.13
C GLY A 224 -28.90 36.90 -18.29
N ASN A 225 -29.59 35.75 -18.25
CA ASN A 225 -29.33 34.65 -17.31
C ASN A 225 -29.39 35.06 -15.82
N ILE A 226 -30.22 36.05 -15.49
CA ILE A 226 -30.40 36.50 -14.10
C ILE A 226 -31.70 35.93 -13.55
N ILE A 227 -31.58 35.11 -12.50
CA ILE A 227 -32.74 34.61 -11.75
C ILE A 227 -33.18 35.69 -10.76
N PRO A 228 -34.43 36.18 -10.80
CA PRO A 228 -34.94 37.16 -9.84
C PRO A 228 -34.85 36.65 -8.39
N ALA A 229 -34.55 37.54 -7.44
CA ALA A 229 -34.27 37.16 -6.05
C ALA A 229 -35.46 36.48 -5.34
N ASP A 230 -36.68 36.85 -5.68
CA ASP A 230 -37.94 36.24 -5.20
C ASP A 230 -38.15 34.81 -5.76
N ARG A 231 -37.47 34.47 -6.85
CA ARG A 231 -37.47 33.14 -7.47
C ARG A 231 -36.39 32.22 -6.89
N ILE A 232 -35.45 32.74 -6.09
CA ILE A 232 -34.44 31.94 -5.40
C ILE A 232 -35.07 31.34 -4.13
N THR A 233 -35.16 30.01 -4.11
CA THR A 233 -35.77 29.26 -3.02
C THR A 233 -35.05 29.51 -1.68
N ARG A 234 -35.76 29.28 -0.56
CA ARG A 234 -35.15 29.33 0.78
C ARG A 234 -34.01 28.31 0.89
N GLN A 235 -34.22 27.13 0.31
CA GLN A 235 -33.30 26.00 0.34
C GLN A 235 -31.96 26.34 -0.34
N SER A 236 -32.02 26.93 -1.54
CA SER A 236 -30.80 27.34 -2.25
C SER A 236 -30.02 28.40 -1.46
N ARG A 237 -30.71 29.40 -0.87
CA ARG A 237 -30.05 30.41 -0.03
C ARG A 237 -29.40 29.80 1.21
N ALA A 238 -30.09 28.88 1.88
CA ALA A 238 -29.56 28.20 3.06
C ALA A 238 -28.29 27.39 2.71
N ILE A 239 -28.32 26.60 1.64
CA ILE A 239 -27.15 25.81 1.19
C ILE A 239 -25.98 26.74 0.81
N LEU A 240 -26.25 27.84 0.09
CA LEU A 240 -25.20 28.79 -0.30
C LEU A 240 -24.49 29.40 0.90
N ASN A 241 -25.15 29.60 2.04
CA ASN A 241 -24.51 30.15 3.25
C ASN A 241 -23.38 29.25 3.80
N TYR A 242 -23.39 27.96 3.49
CA TYR A 242 -22.35 27.01 3.89
C TYR A 242 -21.14 27.00 2.94
N PHE A 243 -21.28 27.56 1.73
CA PHE A 243 -20.11 27.79 0.88
C PHE A 243 -19.34 29.01 1.40
N PRO A 244 -18.00 28.95 1.52
CA PRO A 244 -17.22 30.12 1.83
C PRO A 244 -17.25 31.12 0.67
N ARG A 245 -16.93 32.38 0.97
CA ARG A 245 -16.79 33.42 -0.05
C ARG A 245 -15.46 33.28 -0.78
N VAL A 246 -15.44 33.79 -2.01
CA VAL A 246 -14.22 33.98 -2.80
C VAL A 246 -13.20 34.76 -2.00
N ASN A 247 -11.97 34.25 -1.92
CA ASN A 247 -10.87 34.91 -1.21
C ASN A 247 -9.57 34.99 -2.02
N THR A 248 -9.58 34.49 -3.26
CA THR A 248 -8.46 34.64 -4.20
C THR A 248 -8.93 35.21 -5.53
N PRO A 249 -8.11 36.04 -6.20
CA PRO A 249 -8.42 36.55 -7.52
C PRO A 249 -8.63 35.43 -8.55
N GLY A 250 -9.56 35.63 -9.48
CA GLY A 250 -9.88 34.70 -10.55
C GLY A 250 -11.24 34.01 -10.37
N GLN A 251 -11.74 33.43 -11.46
CA GLN A 251 -13.04 32.73 -11.50
C GLN A 251 -12.88 31.23 -11.21
N VAL A 252 -11.79 30.63 -11.68
CA VAL A 252 -11.44 29.24 -11.40
C VAL A 252 -10.56 29.17 -10.17
N PHE A 253 -10.89 28.23 -9.29
CA PHE A 253 -10.19 27.99 -8.04
C PHE A 253 -10.04 29.27 -7.20
N ASN A 254 -11.18 29.93 -7.02
CA ASN A 254 -11.39 31.25 -6.44
C ASN A 254 -11.48 31.25 -4.91
N TYR A 255 -11.33 30.08 -4.28
CA TYR A 255 -11.19 29.94 -2.84
C TYR A 255 -9.96 29.09 -2.49
N GLN A 256 -9.14 29.58 -1.56
CA GLN A 256 -8.00 28.89 -1.00
C GLN A 256 -8.04 28.90 0.53
N VAL A 257 -7.62 27.81 1.15
CA VAL A 257 -7.62 27.67 2.61
C VAL A 257 -6.45 26.81 3.06
N LEU A 258 -5.93 27.11 4.24
CA LEU A 258 -4.97 26.29 4.97
C LEU A 258 -5.70 25.65 6.15
N ALA A 259 -6.15 24.41 5.98
CA ALA A 259 -6.96 23.70 6.96
C ALA A 259 -6.07 22.97 7.99
N PRO A 260 -6.23 23.20 9.30
CA PRO A 260 -5.43 22.53 10.31
C PRO A 260 -5.75 21.04 10.38
N VAL A 261 -4.70 20.21 10.44
CA VAL A 261 -4.79 18.75 10.62
C VAL A 261 -3.83 18.34 11.74
N LEU A 262 -4.40 17.82 12.82
CA LEU A 262 -3.67 17.48 14.04
C LEU A 262 -3.66 15.96 14.22
N THR A 263 -2.57 15.29 13.86
CA THR A 263 -2.48 13.83 14.03
C THR A 263 -1.74 13.48 15.30
N ASN A 264 -2.31 12.60 16.10
CA ASN A 264 -1.63 11.92 17.19
C ASN A 264 -1.76 10.41 16.96
N SER A 265 -0.63 9.71 16.93
CA SER A 265 -0.60 8.24 16.85
C SER A 265 0.38 7.65 17.85
N ASN A 266 -0.01 6.55 18.47
CA ASN A 266 0.84 5.74 19.33
C ASN A 266 0.75 4.30 18.87
N SER A 267 1.89 3.68 18.61
CA SER A 267 1.96 2.27 18.28
C SER A 267 2.93 1.55 19.20
N THR A 268 2.60 0.31 19.56
CA THR A 268 3.47 -0.57 20.34
C THR A 268 3.48 -1.97 19.78
N ILE A 269 4.63 -2.63 19.94
CA ILE A 269 4.79 -4.05 19.65
C ILE A 269 5.58 -4.67 20.80
N HIS A 270 5.05 -5.75 21.35
CA HIS A 270 5.70 -6.53 22.39
C HIS A 270 5.72 -7.99 21.96
N LYS A 271 6.89 -8.63 22.04
CA LYS A 271 7.09 -10.04 21.69
C LYS A 271 7.84 -10.75 22.80
N LEU A 272 7.42 -11.98 23.08
CA LEU A 272 8.07 -12.89 24.00
C LEU A 272 8.34 -14.19 23.24
N ASP A 273 9.60 -14.61 23.19
CA ASP A 273 10.04 -15.88 22.64
C ASP A 273 10.51 -16.78 23.78
N HIS A 274 10.10 -18.06 23.78
CA HIS A 274 10.48 -19.04 24.78
C HIS A 274 10.83 -20.38 24.13
N ARG A 275 11.97 -20.95 24.51
CA ARG A 275 12.35 -22.33 24.20
C ARG A 275 12.10 -23.19 25.44
N PHE A 276 11.23 -24.19 25.34
CA PHE A 276 11.05 -25.16 26.43
C PHE A 276 12.14 -26.23 26.42
N GLY A 277 12.73 -26.48 25.25
CA GLY A 277 13.85 -27.38 25.02
C GLY A 277 14.33 -27.28 23.57
N ALA A 278 15.13 -28.25 23.12
CA ALA A 278 15.63 -28.28 21.74
C ALA A 278 14.53 -28.48 20.68
N ASN A 279 13.39 -29.06 21.10
CA ASN A 279 12.32 -29.48 20.21
C ASN A 279 11.04 -28.63 20.33
N ASP A 280 11.03 -27.63 21.22
CA ASP A 280 9.84 -26.86 21.55
C ASP A 280 10.16 -25.38 21.65
N MET A 281 9.58 -24.62 20.74
CA MET A 281 9.68 -23.17 20.71
C MET A 281 8.29 -22.56 20.68
N PHE A 282 8.11 -21.49 21.43
CA PHE A 282 6.87 -20.73 21.49
C PHE A 282 7.19 -19.26 21.36
N PHE A 283 6.33 -18.52 20.68
CA PHE A 283 6.33 -17.07 20.79
C PHE A 283 4.93 -16.51 20.92
N ALA A 284 4.82 -15.36 21.56
CA ALA A 284 3.61 -14.55 21.57
C ALA A 284 3.97 -13.10 21.25
N ARG A 285 3.19 -12.45 20.40
CA ARG A 285 3.34 -11.04 20.07
C ARG A 285 2.01 -10.31 20.15
N GLY A 286 1.98 -9.22 20.90
CA GLY A 286 0.88 -8.25 20.92
C GLY A 286 1.31 -6.94 20.29
N ALA A 287 0.48 -6.40 19.41
CA ALA A 287 0.65 -5.09 18.81
C ALA A 287 -0.61 -4.25 19.01
N TYR A 288 -0.42 -2.94 19.21
CA TYR A 288 -1.47 -1.96 19.40
C TYR A 288 -1.15 -0.70 18.59
N ASP A 289 -2.17 -0.13 17.94
CA ASP A 289 -2.10 1.21 17.33
C ASP A 289 -3.34 2.00 17.76
N ASN A 290 -3.12 3.26 18.14
CA ASN A 290 -4.19 4.23 18.37
C ASN A 290 -3.85 5.51 17.66
N ARG A 291 -4.75 5.94 16.79
CA ARG A 291 -4.57 7.09 15.93
C ARG A 291 -5.82 7.95 15.92
N ASP A 292 -5.63 9.21 16.28
CA ASP A 292 -6.62 10.25 16.16
C ASP A 292 -6.15 11.23 15.08
N ARG A 293 -6.95 11.39 14.02
CA ARG A 293 -6.68 12.30 12.92
C ARG A 293 -7.99 12.95 12.47
N PRO A 294 -8.23 14.23 12.81
CA PRO A 294 -9.32 14.95 12.20
C PRO A 294 -9.06 15.15 10.70
N ASP A 295 -10.12 15.12 9.92
CA ASP A 295 -10.08 15.50 8.51
C ASP A 295 -9.84 17.01 8.40
N PRO A 296 -9.19 17.49 7.33
CA PRO A 296 -9.02 18.92 7.10
C PRO A 296 -10.37 19.63 6.97
N GLU A 297 -10.57 20.66 7.78
CA GLU A 297 -11.72 21.55 7.67
C GLU A 297 -11.53 22.57 6.53
N PHE A 298 -11.82 22.16 5.30
CA PHE A 298 -11.74 23.05 4.15
C PHE A 298 -12.88 24.08 4.10
N PHE A 299 -14.07 23.65 4.54
CA PHE A 299 -15.25 24.48 4.71
C PHE A 299 -15.67 24.44 6.17
N GLN A 300 -15.97 25.60 6.73
CA GLN A 300 -16.30 25.75 8.14
C GLN A 300 -17.54 24.92 8.50
N GLY A 301 -17.47 24.19 9.62
CA GLY A 301 -18.55 23.34 10.11
C GLY A 301 -18.61 21.94 9.50
N PHE A 302 -17.65 21.59 8.64
CA PHE A 302 -17.54 20.26 8.00
C PHE A 302 -16.29 19.48 8.43
N GLN A 303 -15.67 19.86 9.55
CA GLN A 303 -14.54 19.12 10.12
C GLN A 303 -15.02 17.77 10.65
N ARG A 304 -14.40 16.68 10.23
CA ARG A 304 -14.68 15.34 10.79
C ARG A 304 -13.60 14.90 11.74
N VAL A 305 -13.97 14.09 12.71
CA VAL A 305 -13.00 13.38 13.55
C VAL A 305 -12.95 11.94 13.10
N THR A 306 -11.81 11.56 12.54
CA THR A 306 -11.54 10.18 12.12
C THR A 306 -10.57 9.55 13.13
N GLY A 307 -10.89 8.35 13.61
CA GLY A 307 -10.01 7.60 14.51
C GLY A 307 -9.92 6.13 14.16
N LEU A 308 -8.77 5.54 14.50
CA LEU A 308 -8.47 4.12 14.31
C LEU A 308 -7.82 3.56 15.57
N LYS A 309 -8.33 2.43 16.04
CA LYS A 309 -7.70 1.60 17.07
C LYS A 309 -7.52 0.19 16.52
N ALA A 310 -6.29 -0.31 16.52
CA ALA A 310 -5.98 -1.65 16.06
C ALA A 310 -5.28 -2.47 17.14
N TYR A 311 -5.61 -3.75 17.21
CA TYR A 311 -4.96 -4.76 18.03
C TYR A 311 -4.61 -5.95 17.14
N ASN A 312 -3.36 -6.40 17.19
CA ASN A 312 -2.94 -7.60 16.47
C ASN A 312 -2.15 -8.51 17.41
N ILE A 313 -2.73 -9.65 17.75
CA ILE A 313 -2.18 -10.61 18.70
C ILE A 313 -1.93 -11.91 17.97
N VAL A 314 -0.77 -12.51 18.18
CA VAL A 314 -0.45 -13.84 17.67
C VAL A 314 0.28 -14.63 18.73
N ALA A 315 -0.01 -15.92 18.79
CA ALA A 315 0.77 -16.90 19.51
C ALA A 315 1.08 -18.06 18.59
N ALA A 316 2.33 -18.52 18.58
CA ALA A 316 2.74 -19.67 17.79
C ALA A 316 3.54 -20.65 18.65
N HIS A 317 3.34 -21.95 18.37
CA HIS A 317 4.12 -23.04 18.94
C HIS A 317 4.68 -23.89 17.81
N THR A 318 6.00 -24.12 17.85
CA THR A 318 6.70 -25.03 16.95
C THR A 318 7.20 -26.22 17.74
N ARG A 319 6.82 -27.42 17.29
CA ARG A 319 7.21 -28.71 17.86
C ARG A 319 7.97 -29.52 16.82
N ILE A 320 9.16 -29.99 17.20
CA ILE A 320 9.90 -31.00 16.46
C ILE A 320 9.53 -32.36 17.08
N TRP A 321 8.73 -33.15 16.36
CA TRP A 321 8.35 -34.49 16.81
C TRP A 321 9.48 -35.49 16.55
N THR A 322 10.06 -35.40 15.35
CA THR A 322 11.27 -36.11 14.93
C THR A 322 12.05 -35.20 13.98
N PRO A 323 13.33 -35.48 13.64
CA PRO A 323 14.06 -34.71 12.62
C PRO A 323 13.37 -34.63 11.25
N ALA A 324 12.40 -35.50 11.00
CA ALA A 324 11.61 -35.55 9.78
C ALA A 324 10.22 -34.91 9.91
N ILE A 325 9.73 -34.64 11.14
CA ILE A 325 8.36 -34.17 11.38
C ILE A 325 8.39 -32.92 12.26
N ILE A 326 8.04 -31.79 11.66
CA ILE A 326 7.96 -30.49 12.32
C ILE A 326 6.52 -30.00 12.23
N GLN A 327 5.96 -29.59 13.36
CA GLN A 327 4.63 -28.99 13.43
C GLN A 327 4.77 -27.53 13.88
N GLU A 328 4.04 -26.63 13.24
CA GLU A 328 3.86 -25.25 13.67
C GLU A 328 2.37 -24.97 13.81
N THR A 329 1.92 -24.52 14.97
CA THR A 329 0.53 -24.11 15.20
C THR A 329 0.51 -22.64 15.60
N ARG A 330 -0.36 -21.86 14.96
CA ARG A 330 -0.52 -20.41 15.13
C ARG A 330 -1.97 -20.06 15.44
N LEU A 331 -2.17 -19.23 16.46
CA LEU A 331 -3.42 -18.56 16.77
C LEU A 331 -3.23 -17.05 16.60
N GLY A 332 -4.00 -16.45 15.71
CA GLY A 332 -4.00 -15.02 15.42
C GLY A 332 -5.34 -14.37 15.77
N PHE A 333 -5.27 -13.13 16.24
CA PHE A 333 -6.41 -12.26 16.48
C PHE A 333 -6.08 -10.86 15.97
N ASN A 334 -6.83 -10.38 14.99
CA ASN A 334 -6.78 -9.01 14.52
C ASN A 334 -8.09 -8.31 14.86
N ARG A 335 -8.03 -7.13 15.47
CA ARG A 335 -9.20 -6.29 15.72
C ARG A 335 -8.90 -4.86 15.32
N SER A 336 -9.77 -4.27 14.53
CA SER A 336 -9.71 -2.84 14.19
C SER A 336 -11.04 -2.19 14.53
N PHE A 337 -10.97 -0.97 15.05
CA PHE A 337 -12.12 -0.13 15.29
C PHE A 337 -11.86 1.19 14.58
N ILE A 338 -12.59 1.42 13.50
CA ILE A 338 -12.55 2.65 12.73
C ILE A 338 -13.83 3.42 13.06
N PHE A 339 -13.68 4.72 13.32
CA PHE A 339 -14.82 5.61 13.39
C PHE A 339 -14.58 6.91 12.63
N GLN A 340 -15.64 7.45 12.06
CA GLN A 340 -15.71 8.81 11.52
C GLN A 340 -16.94 9.48 12.10
N ALA A 341 -16.70 10.54 12.86
CA ALA A 341 -17.74 11.33 13.48
C ALA A 341 -17.94 12.66 12.72
N ASP A 342 -19.19 12.95 12.35
CA ASP A 342 -19.65 14.27 11.93
C ASP A 342 -19.92 15.17 13.15
N PRO A 343 -19.58 16.47 13.08
CA PRO A 343 -19.78 17.41 14.19
C PRO A 343 -21.25 17.61 14.57
N ARG A 344 -22.21 17.19 13.73
CA ARG A 344 -23.65 17.27 14.01
C ARG A 344 -24.27 15.96 14.51
N GLU A 345 -23.49 14.90 14.64
CA GLU A 345 -23.99 13.66 15.24
C GLU A 345 -24.49 13.92 16.66
N ASN A 346 -25.67 13.40 16.97
CA ASN A 346 -26.34 13.56 18.26
C ASN A 346 -26.58 15.02 18.69
N THR A 347 -26.61 15.95 17.72
CA THR A 347 -27.03 17.34 17.95
C THR A 347 -28.50 17.53 17.57
N ASP A 348 -29.04 18.71 17.86
CA ASP A 348 -30.37 19.13 17.46
C ASP A 348 -30.45 19.62 16.00
N PHE A 349 -29.38 19.46 15.22
CA PHE A 349 -29.33 19.81 13.80
C PHE A 349 -30.43 19.06 13.02
N SER A 350 -31.17 19.80 12.20
CA SER A 350 -32.23 19.25 11.35
C SER A 350 -32.11 19.83 9.96
N ILE A 351 -32.09 18.96 8.95
CA ILE A 351 -32.06 19.36 7.55
C ILE A 351 -33.30 20.21 7.19
N GLU A 352 -34.46 19.89 7.75
CA GLU A 352 -35.68 20.66 7.51
C GLU A 352 -35.59 22.06 8.10
N ARG A 353 -35.13 22.20 9.35
CA ARG A 353 -35.00 23.51 10.01
C ARG A 353 -33.92 24.36 9.35
N GLU A 354 -32.73 23.80 9.17
CA GLU A 354 -31.55 24.53 8.71
C GLU A 354 -31.54 24.76 7.20
N LEU A 355 -31.97 23.76 6.40
CA LEU A 355 -31.93 23.83 4.93
C LEU A 355 -33.31 23.97 4.30
N GLY A 356 -34.41 23.71 5.02
CA GLY A 356 -35.76 23.79 4.44
C GLY A 356 -36.13 22.64 3.52
N ILE A 357 -35.40 21.53 3.58
CA ILE A 357 -35.71 20.34 2.82
C ILE A 357 -36.61 19.46 3.71
N PRO A 358 -37.91 19.33 3.40
CA PRO A 358 -38.86 18.66 4.28
C PRO A 358 -38.72 17.13 4.22
N ASN A 359 -39.34 16.45 5.19
CA ASN A 359 -39.46 14.99 5.24
C ASN A 359 -38.12 14.23 5.38
N ILE A 360 -37.10 14.87 5.96
CA ILE A 360 -35.84 14.19 6.31
C ILE A 360 -35.76 14.10 7.84
N PRO A 361 -35.92 12.91 8.43
CA PRO A 361 -35.94 12.75 9.87
C PRO A 361 -34.55 13.03 10.45
N ALA A 362 -34.49 13.84 11.50
CA ALA A 362 -33.30 13.96 12.33
C ALA A 362 -33.21 12.71 13.23
N GLN A 363 -32.16 11.92 13.07
CA GLN A 363 -31.98 10.60 13.68
C GLN A 363 -30.68 10.52 14.49
N GLY A 364 -30.50 11.38 15.51
CA GLY A 364 -29.41 11.26 16.48
C GLY A 364 -28.03 11.08 15.82
N GLN A 365 -27.49 9.85 15.86
CA GLN A 365 -26.20 9.50 15.28
C GLN A 365 -26.13 9.66 13.75
N THR A 366 -27.24 9.59 13.00
CA THR A 366 -27.23 9.79 11.53
C THR A 366 -27.60 11.21 11.12
N ASN A 367 -27.60 12.16 12.06
CA ASN A 367 -27.72 13.58 11.74
C ASN A 367 -26.49 14.09 11.00
N GLY A 368 -26.71 14.73 9.85
CA GLY A 368 -25.65 15.32 9.05
C GLY A 368 -26.19 16.23 7.94
N PHE A 369 -25.30 16.95 7.27
CA PHE A 369 -25.57 17.66 6.03
C PHE A 369 -25.72 16.68 4.86
N PRO A 370 -26.64 16.93 3.92
CA PRO A 370 -26.67 16.21 2.66
C PRO A 370 -25.39 16.45 1.85
N PHE A 371 -24.89 15.43 1.15
CA PHE A 371 -23.84 15.63 0.15
C PHE A 371 -24.39 16.43 -1.05
N ILE A 372 -23.86 17.62 -1.29
CA ILE A 372 -24.27 18.54 -2.36
C ILE A 372 -23.16 18.61 -3.42
N ALA A 373 -23.48 18.11 -4.61
CA ALA A 373 -22.65 18.22 -5.80
C ALA A 373 -23.35 19.10 -6.85
N ILE A 374 -22.76 20.25 -7.16
CA ILE A 374 -23.21 21.15 -8.22
C ILE A 374 -22.14 21.15 -9.31
N GLY A 375 -22.52 20.81 -10.54
CA GLY A 375 -21.59 20.77 -11.66
C GLY A 375 -20.79 22.08 -11.80
N GLY A 376 -19.48 21.97 -11.91
CA GLY A 376 -18.57 23.11 -12.07
C GLY A 376 -18.07 23.75 -10.76
N PHE A 377 -18.71 23.47 -9.62
CA PHE A 377 -18.27 23.92 -8.30
C PHE A 377 -17.72 22.77 -7.47
N SER A 378 -16.97 23.09 -6.41
CA SER A 378 -16.52 22.12 -5.44
C SER A 378 -17.70 21.57 -4.62
N THR A 379 -17.65 20.28 -4.29
CA THR A 379 -18.69 19.59 -3.51
C THR A 379 -18.72 20.09 -2.07
N LEU A 380 -19.92 20.22 -1.51
CA LEU A 380 -20.17 20.63 -0.12
C LEU A 380 -20.94 19.52 0.59
N GLY A 381 -20.76 19.36 1.90
CA GLY A 381 -21.57 18.44 2.69
C GLY A 381 -20.81 17.25 3.24
N ASP A 382 -21.57 16.38 3.88
CA ASP A 382 -21.01 15.20 4.54
C ASP A 382 -20.85 14.09 3.53
N PHE A 383 -19.85 13.25 3.73
CA PHE A 383 -19.68 12.13 2.83
C PHE A 383 -20.79 11.12 3.09
N THR A 384 -21.15 10.39 2.04
CA THR A 384 -22.29 9.47 2.04
C THR A 384 -22.11 8.26 2.96
N ASN A 385 -20.95 8.08 3.58
CA ASN A 385 -20.61 6.97 4.48
C ASN A 385 -20.51 7.39 5.96
N ASN A 386 -20.93 8.61 6.34
CA ASN A 386 -20.93 9.09 7.72
C ASN A 386 -22.33 8.97 8.37
N PRO A 387 -22.44 8.70 9.69
CA PRO A 387 -21.38 8.25 10.60
C PRO A 387 -20.78 6.92 10.14
N LEU A 388 -19.46 6.74 10.31
CA LEU A 388 -18.83 5.44 10.14
C LEU A 388 -18.49 4.90 11.53
N ILE A 389 -19.01 3.72 11.89
CA ILE A 389 -18.61 2.99 13.09
C ILE A 389 -18.41 1.54 12.68
N GLN A 390 -17.16 1.09 12.70
CA GLN A 390 -16.78 -0.18 12.11
C GLN A 390 -15.86 -0.98 13.04
N PRO A 391 -16.44 -1.78 13.94
CA PRO A 391 -15.72 -2.77 14.72
C PRO A 391 -15.53 -4.05 13.90
N ASP A 392 -14.30 -4.33 13.47
CA ASP A 392 -13.93 -5.56 12.78
C ASP A 392 -13.07 -6.45 13.68
N GLN A 393 -13.29 -7.76 13.58
CA GLN A 393 -12.44 -8.76 14.25
C GLN A 393 -12.25 -9.98 13.37
N VAL A 394 -11.02 -10.48 13.33
CA VAL A 394 -10.62 -11.67 12.58
C VAL A 394 -9.88 -12.60 13.53
N TRP A 395 -10.36 -13.83 13.61
CA TRP A 395 -9.69 -14.93 14.31
C TRP A 395 -9.09 -15.87 13.29
N GLN A 396 -7.84 -16.28 13.50
CA GLN A 396 -7.14 -17.20 12.62
C GLN A 396 -6.52 -18.33 13.44
N LEU A 397 -6.76 -19.56 13.00
CA LEU A 397 -6.05 -20.74 13.48
C LEU A 397 -5.39 -21.40 12.28
N ALA A 398 -4.07 -21.52 12.32
CA ALA A 398 -3.30 -22.19 11.28
C ALA A 398 -2.45 -23.29 11.92
N THR A 399 -2.39 -24.45 11.28
CA THR A 399 -1.48 -25.53 11.67
C THR A 399 -0.79 -26.05 10.43
N ASN A 400 0.53 -26.06 10.46
CA ASN A 400 1.39 -26.54 9.39
C ASN A 400 2.15 -27.76 9.90
N LEU A 401 2.04 -28.88 9.17
CA LEU A 401 2.80 -30.09 9.45
C LEU A 401 3.74 -30.35 8.28
N ALA A 402 5.05 -30.16 8.50
CA ALA A 402 6.09 -30.48 7.55
C ALA A 402 6.60 -31.90 7.81
N VAL A 403 6.51 -32.76 6.80
CA VAL A 403 7.00 -34.14 6.84
C VAL A 403 8.05 -34.35 5.75
N ASN A 404 9.31 -34.49 6.14
CA ASN A 404 10.39 -34.85 5.25
C ASN A 404 10.42 -36.37 5.04
N ARG A 405 10.17 -36.80 3.81
CA ARG A 405 10.21 -38.22 3.44
C ARG A 405 10.69 -38.38 2.00
N THR A 406 11.38 -39.48 1.73
CA THR A 406 11.71 -39.88 0.37
C THR A 406 10.45 -40.41 -0.31
N LEU A 407 10.05 -39.78 -1.41
CA LEU A 407 8.96 -40.27 -2.24
C LEU A 407 9.54 -41.09 -3.41
N PRO A 408 9.12 -42.36 -3.60
CA PRO A 408 9.49 -43.10 -4.80
C PRO A 408 9.08 -42.31 -6.04
N SER A 409 9.96 -42.18 -7.03
CA SER A 409 9.77 -41.46 -8.32
C SER A 409 9.83 -39.93 -8.32
N GLN A 410 10.02 -39.25 -7.19
CA GLN A 410 10.19 -37.78 -7.19
C GLN A 410 11.66 -37.39 -6.96
N PRO A 411 12.20 -36.42 -7.73
CA PRO A 411 13.53 -35.87 -7.46
C PRO A 411 13.64 -35.30 -6.04
N LEU A 412 14.83 -35.42 -5.45
CA LEU A 412 15.15 -34.78 -4.17
C LEU A 412 14.92 -33.25 -4.28
N GLY A 413 14.35 -32.66 -3.21
CA GLY A 413 14.07 -31.22 -3.14
C GLY A 413 12.66 -30.80 -3.55
N ARG A 414 11.78 -31.71 -3.99
CA ARG A 414 10.36 -31.39 -4.29
C ARG A 414 9.55 -31.14 -3.01
N ARG A 415 8.78 -30.04 -2.97
CA ARG A 415 7.79 -29.74 -1.92
C ARG A 415 6.38 -30.05 -2.42
N ALA A 416 5.61 -30.76 -1.60
CA ALA A 416 4.17 -30.97 -1.81
C ALA A 416 3.40 -30.28 -0.69
N ILE A 417 2.41 -29.47 -1.05
CA ILE A 417 1.56 -28.75 -0.10
C ILE A 417 0.14 -29.29 -0.23
N GLN A 418 -0.45 -29.69 0.88
CA GLN A 418 -1.86 -30.00 0.97
C GLN A 418 -2.54 -28.91 1.79
N VAL A 419 -3.40 -28.14 1.15
CA VAL A 419 -4.22 -27.14 1.84
C VAL A 419 -5.49 -27.84 2.33
N GLY A 420 -5.62 -28.00 3.65
CA GLY A 420 -6.84 -28.52 4.26
C GLY A 420 -7.95 -27.49 4.17
N VAL A 421 -9.01 -27.79 3.41
CA VAL A 421 -10.23 -26.98 3.43
C VAL A 421 -11.10 -27.48 4.58
N LEU A 422 -11.34 -26.64 5.59
CA LEU A 422 -12.28 -26.99 6.65
C LEU A 422 -13.67 -27.23 6.04
N PRO A 423 -14.41 -28.28 6.43
CA PRO A 423 -15.70 -28.66 5.84
C PRO A 423 -16.83 -27.63 6.05
N PHE A 424 -16.56 -26.48 6.69
CA PHE A 424 -17.52 -25.40 6.92
C PHE A 424 -17.69 -24.44 5.73
N THR A 425 -16.83 -24.49 4.72
CA THR A 425 -17.08 -23.77 3.46
C THR A 425 -18.06 -24.57 2.61
N LYS A 426 -19.37 -24.26 2.72
CA LYS A 426 -20.33 -24.70 1.71
C LYS A 426 -19.79 -24.31 0.33
N PRO A 427 -19.78 -25.20 -0.67
CA PRO A 427 -19.35 -24.83 -2.01
C PRO A 427 -20.21 -23.65 -2.48
N HIS A 428 -19.57 -22.50 -2.69
CA HIS A 428 -20.24 -21.29 -3.12
C HIS A 428 -20.95 -21.59 -4.45
N TYR A 429 -22.23 -21.19 -4.59
CA TYR A 429 -23.04 -21.48 -5.78
C TYR A 429 -22.31 -21.14 -7.08
N MET A 430 -21.62 -20.00 -7.10
CA MET A 430 -20.76 -19.57 -8.21
C MET A 430 -19.69 -20.60 -8.60
N MET A 431 -19.02 -21.21 -7.63
CA MET A 431 -17.95 -22.21 -7.88
C MET A 431 -18.49 -23.53 -8.42
N LYS A 432 -19.76 -23.86 -8.11
CA LYS A 432 -20.44 -25.05 -8.64
C LYS A 432 -20.90 -24.85 -10.08
N VAL A 433 -21.31 -23.62 -10.44
CA VAL A 433 -21.75 -23.26 -11.80
C VAL A 433 -20.56 -23.19 -12.77
N PHE A 434 -19.40 -22.71 -12.32
CA PHE A 434 -18.20 -22.59 -13.17
C PHE A 434 -17.24 -23.80 -13.10
N GLY A 435 -17.69 -24.94 -12.58
CA GLY A 435 -17.03 -26.23 -12.81
C GLY A 435 -15.68 -26.44 -12.11
N ARG A 436 -15.48 -25.93 -10.89
CA ARG A 436 -14.30 -26.35 -10.12
C ARG A 436 -14.50 -27.80 -9.67
N ASN A 437 -13.67 -28.71 -10.17
CA ASN A 437 -13.65 -30.12 -9.76
C ASN A 437 -13.50 -30.26 -8.23
N ASP A 438 -14.08 -31.32 -7.67
CA ASP A 438 -13.80 -31.75 -6.30
C ASP A 438 -12.27 -31.87 -6.12
N LEU A 439 -11.73 -31.16 -5.13
CA LEU A 439 -10.30 -30.98 -4.87
C LEU A 439 -9.56 -32.32 -4.82
N ARG A 440 -8.92 -32.69 -5.94
CA ARG A 440 -8.00 -33.83 -6.05
C ARG A 440 -6.60 -33.44 -6.51
N GLU A 441 -6.32 -32.16 -6.74
CA GLU A 441 -5.00 -31.74 -7.22
C GLU A 441 -4.04 -31.49 -6.05
N VAL A 442 -3.07 -32.40 -5.91
CA VAL A 442 -1.79 -32.11 -5.26
C VAL A 442 -1.00 -31.26 -6.24
N ILE A 443 -1.04 -29.94 -6.05
CA ILE A 443 -0.18 -29.04 -6.82
C ILE A 443 1.22 -29.17 -6.25
N CYS A 444 2.10 -29.87 -6.96
CA CYS A 444 3.54 -29.80 -6.69
C CYS A 444 3.96 -28.35 -6.90
N GLU A 445 4.40 -27.66 -5.85
CA GLU A 445 4.90 -26.30 -5.96
C GLU A 445 6.08 -26.31 -6.94
N ARG A 446 5.96 -25.56 -8.04
CA ARG A 446 7.12 -25.21 -8.86
C ARG A 446 7.82 -24.11 -8.09
N ASP A 447 9.01 -24.42 -7.58
CA ASP A 447 9.86 -23.46 -6.89
C ASP A 447 10.02 -22.19 -7.74
N ALA A 448 9.95 -21.02 -7.09
CA ALA A 448 10.09 -19.72 -7.72
C ALA A 448 11.56 -19.34 -7.97
N GLN A 449 12.50 -20.16 -7.48
CA GLN A 449 13.89 -20.12 -7.94
C GLN A 449 13.93 -20.45 -9.44
N PRO A 450 14.65 -19.67 -10.28
CA PRO A 450 14.80 -20.02 -11.69
C PRO A 450 15.36 -21.43 -11.80
N SER A 451 14.54 -22.36 -12.24
CA SER A 451 14.98 -23.74 -12.41
C SER A 451 15.93 -23.82 -13.59
N VAL A 452 16.93 -24.69 -13.53
CA VAL A 452 17.79 -24.99 -14.69
C VAL A 452 16.95 -25.33 -15.91
N ALA A 453 15.77 -25.94 -15.74
CA ALA A 453 14.84 -26.20 -16.84
C ALA A 453 14.21 -24.93 -17.47
N GLN A 454 13.88 -23.90 -16.67
CA GLN A 454 13.39 -22.61 -17.17
C GLN A 454 14.50 -21.81 -17.83
N VAL A 455 15.70 -21.81 -17.23
CA VAL A 455 16.91 -21.26 -17.84
C VAL A 455 17.13 -21.97 -19.17
N MET A 456 17.17 -23.30 -19.23
CA MET A 456 17.34 -24.08 -20.46
C MET A 456 16.23 -23.85 -21.50
N HIS A 457 14.98 -23.58 -21.08
CA HIS A 457 13.91 -23.16 -21.99
C HIS A 457 14.11 -21.74 -22.54
N LEU A 458 14.78 -20.87 -21.80
CA LEU A 458 15.21 -19.55 -22.27
C LEU A 458 16.42 -19.67 -23.21
N ILE A 459 17.43 -20.47 -22.81
CA ILE A 459 18.67 -20.76 -23.56
C ILE A 459 18.35 -21.41 -24.91
N GLY A 460 17.46 -22.40 -24.91
CA GLY A 460 17.05 -23.17 -26.09
C GLY A 460 15.70 -22.75 -26.68
N GLY A 461 15.14 -21.63 -26.23
CA GLY A 461 13.84 -21.15 -26.67
C GLY A 461 13.92 -20.46 -28.03
N GLU A 462 13.00 -20.82 -28.93
CA GLU A 462 12.91 -20.24 -30.27
C GLU A 462 12.76 -18.71 -30.25
N LEU A 463 12.19 -18.15 -29.18
CA LEU A 463 11.98 -16.71 -29.03
C LEU A 463 13.29 -15.90 -28.98
N ILE A 464 14.26 -16.29 -28.13
CA ILE A 464 15.53 -15.56 -28.04
C ILE A 464 16.29 -15.71 -29.34
N GLN A 465 16.30 -16.90 -29.92
CA GLN A 465 16.95 -17.14 -31.21
C GLN A 465 16.33 -16.30 -32.33
N THR A 466 14.99 -16.18 -32.37
CA THR A 466 14.27 -15.33 -33.33
C THR A 466 14.56 -13.85 -33.12
N GLN A 467 14.71 -13.41 -31.86
CA GLN A 467 15.04 -12.01 -31.55
C GLN A 467 16.49 -11.66 -31.90
N VAL A 468 17.43 -12.56 -31.61
CA VAL A 468 18.86 -12.37 -31.91
C VAL A 468 19.10 -12.38 -33.42
N ALA A 469 18.47 -13.29 -34.16
CA ALA A 469 18.58 -13.39 -35.62
C ALA A 469 17.62 -12.44 -36.39
N GLY A 470 16.77 -11.68 -35.69
CA GLY A 470 15.77 -10.80 -36.29
C GLY A 470 16.40 -9.67 -37.10
N GLN A 471 15.82 -9.37 -38.26
CA GLN A 471 16.26 -8.25 -39.11
C GLN A 471 15.59 -6.92 -38.72
N GLY A 472 16.32 -5.81 -38.86
CA GLY A 472 15.87 -4.45 -38.55
C GLY A 472 16.09 -4.01 -37.09
N GLY A 473 16.86 -4.78 -36.32
CA GLY A 473 17.11 -4.54 -34.90
C GLY A 473 18.38 -3.72 -34.60
N ALA A 474 18.67 -3.58 -33.29
CA ALA A 474 19.84 -2.83 -32.81
C ALA A 474 21.19 -3.43 -33.25
N LEU A 475 21.23 -4.75 -33.53
CA LEU A 475 22.42 -5.41 -34.06
C LEU A 475 22.69 -5.00 -35.52
N ASP A 476 21.66 -4.88 -36.36
CA ASP A 476 21.79 -4.44 -37.75
C ASP A 476 22.26 -2.97 -37.82
N ASP A 477 21.70 -2.09 -36.98
CA ASP A 477 22.18 -0.71 -36.84
C ASP A 477 23.66 -0.68 -36.41
N SER A 478 24.05 -1.59 -35.51
CA SER A 478 25.41 -1.65 -35.01
C SER A 478 26.40 -2.16 -36.06
N LEU A 479 26.03 -3.18 -36.82
CA LEU A 479 26.82 -3.73 -37.94
C LEU A 479 27.06 -2.70 -39.04
N ALA A 480 26.10 -1.80 -39.29
CA ALA A 480 26.21 -0.78 -40.33
C ALA A 480 27.08 0.42 -39.94
N ARG A 481 27.23 0.72 -38.64
CA ARG A 481 27.75 2.02 -38.16
C ARG A 481 29.02 1.95 -37.34
N PHE A 482 29.35 0.80 -36.76
CA PHE A 482 30.44 0.68 -35.80
C PHE A 482 31.48 -0.34 -36.23
N SER A 483 32.72 -0.10 -35.79
CA SER A 483 33.80 -1.08 -35.90
C SER A 483 33.55 -2.29 -35.01
N ASP A 484 34.16 -3.42 -35.32
CA ASP A 484 33.92 -4.69 -34.61
C ASP A 484 34.15 -4.59 -33.11
N ARG A 485 35.23 -3.90 -32.67
CA ARG A 485 35.48 -3.63 -31.24
C ARG A 485 34.38 -2.80 -30.59
N GLN A 486 33.88 -1.77 -31.27
CA GLN A 486 32.80 -0.93 -30.76
C GLN A 486 31.47 -1.70 -30.66
N ILE A 487 31.24 -2.67 -31.56
CA ILE A 487 30.08 -3.55 -31.47
C ILE A 487 30.19 -4.42 -30.22
N VAL A 488 31.33 -5.07 -29.96
CA VAL A 488 31.56 -5.84 -28.72
C VAL A 488 31.28 -4.99 -27.49
N GLU A 489 31.85 -3.78 -27.41
CA GLU A 489 31.63 -2.88 -26.27
C GLU A 489 30.15 -2.52 -26.08
N ARG A 490 29.41 -2.25 -27.16
CA ARG A 490 27.98 -1.94 -27.10
C ARG A 490 27.17 -3.15 -26.63
N LEU A 491 27.48 -4.36 -27.10
CA LEU A 491 26.76 -5.57 -26.69
C LEU A 491 27.02 -5.91 -25.21
N TYR A 492 28.26 -5.76 -24.73
CA TYR A 492 28.58 -5.92 -23.30
C TYR A 492 27.90 -4.87 -22.42
N LEU A 493 27.85 -3.61 -22.86
CA LEU A 493 27.13 -2.57 -22.12
C LEU A 493 25.62 -2.80 -22.11
N ALA A 494 25.06 -3.28 -23.22
CA ALA A 494 23.64 -3.57 -23.34
C ALA A 494 23.21 -4.79 -22.51
N ALA A 495 24.03 -5.85 -22.50
CA ALA A 495 23.72 -7.08 -21.78
C ALA A 495 24.15 -7.04 -20.31
N LEU A 496 25.38 -6.63 -20.02
CA LEU A 496 26.00 -6.78 -18.69
C LEU A 496 26.18 -5.44 -17.95
N THR A 497 25.81 -4.30 -18.54
CA THR A 497 25.98 -2.96 -17.96
C THR A 497 27.43 -2.59 -17.58
N ARG A 498 28.41 -3.28 -18.15
CA ARG A 498 29.85 -3.02 -17.99
C ARG A 498 30.60 -3.08 -19.31
N LYS A 499 31.83 -2.56 -19.34
CA LYS A 499 32.73 -2.73 -20.48
C LYS A 499 33.38 -4.14 -20.47
N PRO A 500 33.71 -4.70 -21.66
CA PRO A 500 34.49 -5.92 -21.75
C PRO A 500 35.95 -5.67 -21.34
N SER A 501 36.62 -6.69 -20.81
CA SER A 501 38.08 -6.74 -20.65
C SER A 501 38.77 -6.96 -22.00
N ASP A 502 40.07 -6.67 -22.10
CA ASP A 502 40.81 -6.86 -23.35
C ASP A 502 40.85 -8.33 -23.81
N ASP A 503 40.85 -9.29 -22.87
CA ASP A 503 40.77 -10.72 -23.17
C ASP A 503 39.40 -11.11 -23.74
N GLU A 504 38.31 -10.55 -23.17
CA GLU A 504 36.95 -10.75 -23.68
C GLU A 504 36.77 -10.13 -25.08
N VAL A 505 37.37 -8.98 -25.35
CA VAL A 505 37.39 -8.39 -26.69
C VAL A 505 38.16 -9.28 -27.67
N ALA A 506 39.34 -9.80 -27.27
CA ALA A 506 40.12 -10.67 -28.12
C ALA A 506 39.37 -11.97 -28.46
N ALA A 507 38.69 -12.57 -27.48
CA ALA A 507 37.88 -13.77 -27.68
C ALA A 507 36.63 -13.50 -28.54
N ALA A 508 35.92 -12.40 -28.30
CA ALA A 508 34.73 -12.01 -29.06
C ALA A 508 35.03 -11.72 -30.53
N LEU A 509 36.24 -11.29 -30.85
CA LEU A 509 36.70 -11.02 -32.22
C LEU A 509 37.37 -12.22 -32.88
N GLN A 510 37.57 -13.32 -32.15
CA GLN A 510 38.19 -14.52 -32.66
C GLN A 510 37.27 -15.21 -33.69
N GLY A 511 37.65 -15.16 -34.97
CA GLY A 511 36.87 -15.76 -36.05
C GLY A 511 35.86 -14.83 -36.74
N VAL A 512 35.85 -13.54 -36.39
CA VAL A 512 35.09 -12.52 -37.13
C VAL A 512 35.77 -12.29 -38.48
N THR A 513 35.12 -12.71 -39.56
CA THR A 513 35.54 -12.46 -40.95
C THR A 513 34.41 -11.74 -41.69
N PRO A 514 34.66 -11.08 -42.84
CA PRO A 514 33.59 -10.45 -43.61
C PRO A 514 32.42 -11.39 -43.95
N ALA A 515 32.69 -12.69 -44.13
CA ALA A 515 31.68 -13.70 -44.42
C ALA A 515 30.89 -14.17 -43.17
N THR A 516 31.50 -14.12 -41.99
CA THR A 516 30.92 -14.61 -40.71
C THR A 516 30.49 -13.49 -39.77
N ARG A 517 30.71 -12.23 -40.15
CA ARG A 517 30.60 -11.06 -39.27
C ARG A 517 29.25 -10.99 -38.54
N ARG A 518 28.14 -11.17 -39.26
CA ARG A 518 26.80 -11.15 -38.66
C ARG A 518 26.61 -12.29 -37.67
N ALA A 519 26.85 -13.53 -38.12
CA ALA A 519 26.70 -14.72 -37.30
C ALA A 519 27.56 -14.67 -36.04
N ALA A 520 28.80 -14.17 -36.13
CA ALA A 520 29.69 -14.05 -34.98
C ALA A 520 29.16 -13.10 -33.89
N PHE A 521 28.50 -11.99 -34.28
CA PHE A 521 27.90 -11.07 -33.31
C PHE A 521 26.52 -11.52 -32.81
N GLU A 522 25.77 -12.29 -33.61
CA GLU A 522 24.57 -13.01 -33.15
C GLU A 522 24.95 -14.05 -32.08
N ASP A 523 26.00 -14.83 -32.34
CA ASP A 523 26.55 -15.80 -31.38
C ASP A 523 27.09 -15.12 -30.13
N LEU A 524 27.78 -13.97 -30.26
CA LEU A 524 28.25 -13.20 -29.11
C LEU A 524 27.08 -12.68 -28.26
N LEU A 525 26.05 -12.12 -28.89
CA LEU A 525 24.86 -11.65 -28.19
C LEU A 525 24.12 -12.79 -27.48
N TRP A 526 23.99 -13.93 -28.16
CA TRP A 526 23.47 -15.16 -27.55
C TRP A 526 24.34 -15.60 -26.38
N THR A 527 25.66 -15.61 -26.52
CA THR A 527 26.59 -16.02 -25.46
C THR A 527 26.49 -15.09 -24.25
N LEU A 528 26.33 -13.78 -24.46
CA LEU A 528 26.16 -12.82 -23.37
C LEU A 528 24.86 -13.05 -22.61
N PHE A 529 23.73 -13.25 -23.31
CA PHE A 529 22.44 -13.56 -22.67
C PHE A 529 22.42 -14.93 -21.97
N ASN A 530 23.32 -15.83 -22.35
CA ASN A 530 23.46 -17.15 -21.73
C ASN A 530 24.64 -17.23 -20.75
N SER A 531 25.33 -16.12 -20.51
CA SER A 531 26.41 -16.07 -19.54
C SER A 531 25.86 -16.17 -18.13
N LYS A 532 26.65 -16.77 -17.22
CA LYS A 532 26.31 -16.79 -15.78
C LYS A 532 26.11 -15.38 -15.23
N GLU A 533 26.88 -14.42 -15.74
CA GLU A 533 26.79 -13.03 -15.30
C GLU A 533 25.43 -12.42 -15.66
N PHE A 534 24.94 -12.63 -16.89
CA PHE A 534 23.61 -12.15 -17.28
C PHE A 534 22.50 -12.87 -16.51
N LEU A 535 22.51 -14.21 -16.51
CA LEU A 535 21.41 -15.02 -15.97
C LEU A 535 21.21 -14.96 -14.45
N PHE A 536 22.23 -14.55 -13.69
CA PHE A 536 22.18 -14.51 -12.22
C PHE A 536 22.22 -13.09 -11.65
N HIS A 537 22.54 -12.08 -12.45
CA HIS A 537 22.51 -10.67 -12.02
C HIS A 537 21.36 -9.85 -12.62
N HIS A 538 20.72 -10.34 -13.69
CA HIS A 538 19.52 -9.77 -14.32
C HIS A 538 18.43 -10.85 -14.37
#